data_AF-A0A2E4XWE8-F1
#
_entry.id   AF-A0A2E4XWE8-F1
#
_cell.length_a   1.000
_cell.length_b   1.000
_cell.length_c   1.000
_cell.angle_alpha   90.00
_cell.angle_beta   90.00
_cell.angle_gamma   90.00
#
_symmetry.space_group_name_H-M   'P 1'
#
loop_
_entity.id
_entity.type
_entity.pdbx_description
1 polymer ?
#
loop_
_entity_poly.entity_id
_entity_poly.type
_entity_poly.pdbx_seq_one_letter_code
_entity_poly.pdbx_strand_id
1 'polypeptide(L)'
;MQLVNFEDSLEWLKMELEPNEVISLWFHYEEITMHFNQLIIQYRLQLMGGAGAIGAIGTYLVRSTEDLKHYHLRSLFSAWLFVLILGAAVLDICYYSQLLEGAVKAIIEFERMHPTIKLSTTIAAEVPGSGLATVIFWYSVILGSLAIFSLWSYYRYRQLKNCN
;
A
#
# COMPACT_ATOMS: atom_id res chain seq x y z
N MET A 1 28.33 -9.06 -41.39
CA MET A 1 27.84 -8.47 -40.12
C MET A 1 27.24 -7.13 -40.50
N GLN A 2 25.96 -7.12 -40.88
CA GLN A 2 25.26 -5.91 -41.32
C GLN A 2 24.93 -5.07 -40.10
N LEU A 3 25.45 -3.84 -40.05
CA LEU A 3 24.99 -2.81 -39.12
C LEU A 3 23.57 -2.44 -39.55
N VAL A 4 22.57 -3.07 -38.94
CA VAL A 4 21.18 -2.62 -39.03
C VAL A 4 21.19 -1.19 -38.50
N ASN A 5 20.92 -0.23 -39.39
CA ASN A 5 20.85 1.19 -39.06
C ASN A 5 19.87 1.38 -37.89
N PHE A 6 20.39 1.83 -36.76
CA PHE A 6 19.60 2.27 -35.61
C PHE A 6 18.66 3.44 -35.99
N GLU A 7 18.98 4.14 -37.08
CA GLU A 7 18.21 5.27 -37.63
C GLU A 7 16.98 4.81 -38.44
N ASP A 8 17.09 3.74 -39.24
CA ASP A 8 15.94 3.09 -39.90
C ASP A 8 14.99 2.46 -38.88
N SER A 9 15.51 2.11 -37.70
CA SER A 9 14.68 1.63 -36.60
C SER A 9 13.97 2.72 -35.79
N LEU A 10 14.31 3.98 -36.02
CA LEU A 10 13.59 5.13 -35.46
C LEU A 10 12.57 5.70 -36.45
N GLU A 11 12.63 5.35 -37.73
CA GLU A 11 11.65 5.76 -38.75
C GLU A 11 10.29 5.06 -38.58
N TRP A 12 10.25 3.77 -38.22
CA TRP A 12 8.98 3.10 -37.87
C TRP A 12 8.42 3.54 -36.51
N LEU A 13 9.23 4.21 -35.69
CA LEU A 13 8.82 4.83 -34.43
C LEU A 13 8.25 6.25 -34.64
N LYS A 14 8.50 6.85 -35.82
CA LYS A 14 7.85 8.08 -36.32
C LYS A 14 6.57 7.80 -37.12
N MET A 15 6.10 6.55 -37.14
CA MET A 15 4.77 6.26 -37.67
C MET A 15 3.78 7.03 -36.80
N GLU A 16 3.33 8.19 -37.29
CA GLU A 16 2.28 9.01 -36.68
C GLU A 16 1.11 8.07 -36.41
N LEU A 17 0.95 7.62 -35.16
CA LEU A 17 -0.24 6.88 -34.78
C LEU A 17 -1.42 7.75 -35.18
N GLU A 18 -2.33 7.18 -35.97
CA GLU A 18 -3.60 7.81 -36.28
C GLU A 18 -4.23 8.31 -34.97
N PRO A 19 -4.79 9.53 -34.91
CA PRO A 19 -5.28 10.11 -33.65
C PRO A 19 -6.29 9.20 -32.93
N ASN A 20 -7.01 8.35 -33.67
CA ASN A 20 -7.90 7.33 -33.11
C ASN A 20 -7.18 6.21 -32.35
N GLU A 21 -5.99 5.78 -32.79
CA GLU A 21 -5.20 4.76 -32.10
C GLU A 21 -4.56 5.31 -30.83
N VAL A 22 -4.08 6.56 -30.84
CA VAL A 22 -3.57 7.24 -29.63
C VAL A 22 -4.67 7.36 -28.58
N ILE A 23 -5.88 7.74 -28.99
CA ILE A 23 -7.04 7.85 -28.10
C ILE A 23 -7.43 6.47 -27.55
N SER A 24 -7.43 5.42 -28.38
CA SER A 24 -7.73 4.05 -27.94
C SER A 24 -6.71 3.54 -26.93
N LEU A 25 -5.42 3.79 -27.17
CA LEU A 25 -4.35 3.38 -26.27
C LEU A 25 -4.43 4.16 -24.94
N TRP A 26 -4.76 5.45 -25.01
CA TRP A 26 -5.00 6.28 -23.84
C TRP A 26 -6.16 5.76 -22.99
N PHE A 27 -7.32 5.47 -23.60
CA PHE A 27 -8.47 4.90 -22.90
C PHE A 27 -8.12 3.59 -22.20
N HIS A 28 -7.30 2.76 -22.85
CA HIS A 28 -6.84 1.51 -22.25
C HIS A 28 -5.97 1.74 -21.01
N TYR A 29 -5.03 2.68 -21.06
CA TYR A 29 -4.22 3.04 -19.89
C TYR A 29 -5.03 3.69 -18.77
N GLU A 30 -6.02 4.51 -19.10
CA GLU A 30 -6.94 5.11 -18.13
C GLU A 30 -7.76 4.03 -17.41
N GLU A 31 -8.32 3.09 -18.17
CA GLU A 31 -9.09 1.96 -17.65
C GLU A 31 -8.24 1.10 -16.69
N ILE A 32 -7.00 0.77 -17.10
CA ILE A 32 -6.06 0.05 -16.26
C ILE A 32 -5.79 0.81 -14.95
N THR A 33 -5.56 2.12 -15.04
CA THR A 33 -5.25 2.97 -13.87
C THR A 33 -6.44 3.09 -12.91
N MET A 34 -7.66 3.24 -13.44
CA MET A 34 -8.87 3.26 -12.64
C MET A 34 -9.12 1.91 -11.94
N HIS A 35 -8.89 0.81 -12.65
CA HIS A 35 -9.03 -0.54 -12.09
C HIS A 35 -8.07 -0.75 -10.91
N PHE A 36 -6.81 -0.32 -11.04
CA PHE A 36 -5.84 -0.38 -9.95
C PHE A 36 -6.22 0.51 -8.77
N ASN A 37 -6.68 1.73 -9.01
CA ASN A 37 -7.14 2.62 -7.95
C ASN A 37 -8.29 1.99 -7.14
N GLN A 38 -9.25 1.36 -7.82
CA GLN A 38 -10.34 0.65 -7.16
C GLN A 38 -9.84 -0.56 -6.35
N LEU A 39 -8.88 -1.33 -6.87
CA LEU A 39 -8.27 -2.44 -6.16
C LEU A 39 -7.57 -2.01 -4.87
N ILE A 40 -6.82 -0.90 -4.91
CA ILE A 40 -6.12 -0.33 -3.73
C ILE A 40 -7.12 0.00 -2.62
N ILE A 41 -8.20 0.70 -2.98
CA ILE A 41 -9.22 1.13 -2.02
C ILE A 41 -9.94 -0.09 -1.42
N GLN A 42 -10.31 -1.07 -2.24
CA GLN A 42 -10.95 -2.30 -1.76
C GLN A 42 -10.04 -3.09 -0.83
N TYR A 43 -8.77 -3.26 -1.18
CA TYR A 43 -7.81 -3.99 -0.35
C TYR A 43 -7.65 -3.33 1.03
N ARG A 44 -7.44 -2.00 1.07
CA ARG A 44 -7.34 -1.25 2.35
C ARG A 44 -8.60 -1.37 3.19
N LEU A 45 -9.77 -1.24 2.58
CA LEU A 45 -11.06 -1.39 3.27
C LEU A 45 -11.25 -2.80 3.84
N GLN A 46 -10.91 -3.84 3.08
CA GLN A 46 -10.99 -5.23 3.54
C GLN A 46 -10.01 -5.51 4.67
N LEU A 47 -8.79 -4.98 4.59
CA LEU A 47 -7.78 -5.10 5.65
C LEU A 47 -8.22 -4.40 6.94
N MET A 48 -8.68 -3.15 6.83
CA MET A 48 -9.17 -2.39 7.99
C MET A 48 -10.43 -3.02 8.59
N GLY A 49 -11.37 -3.44 7.75
CA GLY A 49 -12.58 -4.14 8.17
C GLY A 49 -12.29 -5.48 8.83
N GLY A 50 -11.40 -6.29 8.23
CA GLY A 50 -10.97 -7.58 8.77
C GLY A 50 -10.23 -7.44 10.09
N ALA A 51 -9.27 -6.52 10.18
CA ALA A 51 -8.55 -6.23 11.41
C ALA A 51 -9.48 -5.72 12.52
N GLY A 52 -10.45 -4.86 12.18
CA GLY A 52 -11.47 -4.38 13.11
C GLY A 52 -12.38 -5.49 13.62
N ALA A 53 -12.88 -6.35 12.74
CA ALA A 53 -13.73 -7.49 13.10
C ALA A 53 -12.99 -8.47 14.02
N ILE A 54 -11.75 -8.82 13.67
CA ILE A 54 -10.92 -9.70 14.49
C ILE A 54 -10.64 -9.03 15.84
N GLY A 55 -10.26 -7.75 15.85
CA GLY A 55 -10.02 -6.97 17.07
C GLY A 55 -11.22 -6.94 18.01
N ALA A 56 -12.44 -6.79 17.48
CA ALA A 56 -13.67 -6.84 18.26
C ALA A 56 -13.92 -8.22 18.88
N ILE A 57 -13.73 -9.30 18.10
CA ILE A 57 -13.85 -10.68 18.60
C ILE A 57 -12.81 -10.95 19.69
N GLY A 58 -11.55 -10.56 19.45
CA GLY A 58 -10.47 -10.71 20.43
C GLY A 58 -10.78 -9.98 21.72
N THR A 59 -11.24 -8.73 21.63
CA THR A 59 -11.65 -7.94 22.81
C THR A 59 -12.80 -8.60 23.58
N TYR A 60 -13.79 -9.13 22.86
CA TYR A 60 -14.93 -9.82 23.46
C TYR A 60 -14.49 -11.09 24.22
N LEU A 61 -13.67 -11.94 23.59
CA LEU A 61 -13.16 -13.19 24.19
C LEU A 61 -12.29 -12.96 25.44
N VAL A 62 -11.71 -11.77 25.53
CA VAL A 62 -10.71 -11.39 26.52
C VAL A 62 -11.32 -10.70 27.75
N ARG A 63 -12.60 -10.33 27.70
CA ARG A 63 -13.26 -9.41 28.64
C ARG A 63 -13.47 -9.92 30.07
N SER A 64 -13.48 -11.24 30.32
CA SER A 64 -14.19 -11.77 31.51
C SER A 64 -13.38 -12.42 32.64
N THR A 65 -12.05 -12.42 32.65
CA THR A 65 -11.32 -13.29 33.61
C THR A 65 -9.91 -12.78 33.91
N GLU A 66 -9.62 -12.47 35.18
CA GLU A 66 -8.26 -12.13 35.69
C GLU A 66 -7.35 -13.36 35.83
N ASP A 67 -7.51 -14.33 34.93
CA ASP A 67 -6.71 -15.55 34.92
C ASP A 67 -5.42 -15.36 34.14
N LEU A 68 -4.36 -16.01 34.60
CA LEU A 68 -3.05 -16.05 33.94
C LEU A 68 -3.14 -16.43 32.44
N LYS A 69 -4.07 -17.35 32.10
CA LYS A 69 -4.34 -17.78 30.71
C LYS A 69 -4.86 -16.65 29.81
N HIS A 70 -5.65 -15.72 30.36
CA HIS A 70 -6.24 -14.63 29.59
C HIS A 70 -5.20 -13.55 29.26
N TYR A 71 -4.27 -13.26 30.17
CA TYR A 71 -3.14 -12.38 29.88
C TYR A 71 -2.20 -12.93 28.81
N HIS A 72 -2.01 -14.26 28.78
CA HIS A 72 -1.26 -14.92 27.72
C HIS A 72 -1.99 -14.84 26.36
N LEU A 73 -3.30 -15.12 26.32
CA LEU A 73 -4.10 -14.95 25.11
C LEU A 73 -4.11 -13.51 24.60
N ARG A 74 -4.23 -12.51 25.49
CA ARG A 74 -4.14 -11.08 25.16
C ARG A 74 -2.84 -10.73 24.46
N SER A 75 -1.71 -11.18 25.01
CA SER A 75 -0.38 -10.92 24.45
C SER A 75 -0.22 -11.59 23.08
N LEU A 76 -0.66 -12.85 22.95
CA LEU A 76 -0.53 -13.61 21.70
C LEU A 76 -1.42 -13.01 20.60
N PHE A 77 -2.64 -12.61 20.95
CA PHE A 77 -3.58 -11.97 20.03
C PHE A 77 -3.08 -10.59 19.57
N SER A 78 -2.57 -9.78 20.50
CA SER A 78 -1.98 -8.47 20.17
C SER A 78 -0.72 -8.61 19.30
N ALA A 79 0.14 -9.60 19.57
CA ALA A 79 1.30 -9.89 18.74
C ALA A 79 0.91 -10.33 17.33
N TRP A 80 -0.14 -11.13 17.20
CA TRP A 80 -0.65 -11.55 15.89
C TRP A 80 -1.23 -10.38 15.09
N LEU A 81 -2.03 -9.52 15.73
CA LEU A 81 -2.52 -8.28 15.12
C LEU A 81 -1.37 -7.35 14.69
N PHE A 82 -0.31 -7.27 15.49
CA PHE A 82 0.88 -6.50 15.16
C PHE A 82 1.54 -7.01 13.87
N VAL A 83 1.72 -8.33 13.74
CA VAL A 83 2.29 -8.93 12.51
C VAL A 83 1.40 -8.67 11.29
N LEU A 84 0.08 -8.77 11.44
CA LEU A 84 -0.86 -8.47 10.35
C LEU A 84 -0.77 -7.01 9.90
N ILE A 85 -0.81 -6.07 10.83
CA ILE A 85 -0.76 -4.64 10.52
C ILE A 85 0.62 -4.25 9.96
N LEU A 86 1.69 -4.88 10.45
CA LEU A 86 3.02 -4.70 9.89
C LEU A 86 3.10 -5.21 8.45
N GLY A 87 2.55 -6.40 8.16
CA GLY A 87 2.48 -6.94 6.80
C GLY A 87 1.67 -6.05 5.86
N ALA A 88 0.54 -5.54 6.34
CA ALA A 88 -0.28 -4.56 5.62
C ALA A 88 0.51 -3.28 5.33
N ALA A 89 1.24 -2.73 6.31
CA ALA A 89 2.05 -1.53 6.16
C ALA A 89 3.18 -1.73 5.13
N VAL A 90 3.85 -2.88 5.14
CA VAL A 90 4.91 -3.20 4.17
C VAL A 90 4.33 -3.33 2.76
N LEU A 91 3.18 -3.97 2.59
CA LEU A 91 2.51 -4.03 1.29
C LEU A 91 2.11 -2.63 0.81
N ASP A 92 1.50 -1.82 1.68
CA ASP A 92 1.09 -0.45 1.35
C ASP A 92 2.26 0.45 0.97
N ILE A 93 3.40 0.34 1.66
CA ILE A 93 4.54 1.22 1.44
C ILE A 93 5.45 0.70 0.35
N CYS A 94 5.81 -0.59 0.31
CA CYS A 94 6.81 -1.08 -0.63
C CYS A 94 6.21 -1.51 -1.96
N TYR A 95 5.08 -2.22 -1.95
CA TYR A 95 4.51 -2.76 -3.18
C TYR A 95 3.75 -1.69 -3.95
N TYR A 96 2.91 -0.93 -3.27
CA TYR A 96 2.08 0.07 -3.95
C TYR A 96 2.84 1.34 -4.36
N SER A 97 3.84 1.80 -3.59
CA SER A 97 4.63 2.97 -4.01
C SER A 97 5.40 2.70 -5.30
N GLN A 98 6.01 1.52 -5.42
CA GLN A 98 6.76 1.14 -6.62
C GLN A 98 5.85 0.97 -7.83
N LEU A 99 4.66 0.40 -7.64
CA LEU A 99 3.70 0.20 -8.72
C LEU A 99 3.11 1.53 -9.22
N LEU A 100 2.82 2.45 -8.29
CA LEU A 100 2.34 3.79 -8.62
C LEU A 100 3.42 4.62 -9.33
N GLU A 101 4.67 4.55 -8.85
CA GLU A 101 5.80 5.25 -9.46
C GLU A 101 6.08 4.73 -10.88
N GLY A 102 5.97 3.41 -11.10
CA GLY A 102 6.11 2.81 -12.42
C GLY A 102 5.04 3.26 -13.41
N ALA A 103 3.77 3.28 -12.99
CA ALA A 103 2.65 3.74 -13.81
C ALA A 103 2.78 5.24 -14.14
N VAL A 104 3.13 6.09 -13.16
CA VAL A 104 3.33 7.52 -13.38
C VAL A 104 4.51 7.78 -14.31
N LYS A 105 5.62 7.05 -14.17
CA LYS A 105 6.76 7.14 -15.09
C LYS A 105 6.37 6.78 -16.53
N ALA A 106 5.59 5.71 -16.72
CA ALA A 106 5.11 5.31 -18.04
C ALA A 106 4.20 6.38 -18.67
N ILE A 107 3.33 7.01 -17.88
CA ILE A 107 2.45 8.11 -18.35
C ILE A 107 3.27 9.35 -18.73
N ILE A 108 4.27 9.72 -17.91
CA ILE A 108 5.15 10.87 -18.21
C ILE A 108 5.98 10.61 -19.48
N GLU A 109 6.49 9.39 -19.66
CA GLU A 109 7.21 8.98 -20.88
C GLU A 109 6.29 9.05 -22.11
N PHE A 110 5.04 8.62 -21.96
CA PHE A 110 4.02 8.70 -23.00
C PHE A 110 3.66 10.15 -23.38
N GLU A 111 3.50 11.04 -22.40
CA GLU A 111 3.26 12.47 -22.65
C GLU A 111 4.44 13.18 -23.30
N ARG A 112 5.68 12.77 -22.99
CA ARG A 112 6.87 13.27 -23.68
C ARG A 112 6.88 12.92 -25.16
N MET A 113 6.38 11.73 -25.51
CA MET A 113 6.26 11.29 -26.90
C MET A 113 5.09 11.96 -27.63
N HIS A 114 4.05 12.41 -26.91
CA HIS A 114 2.87 13.08 -27.47
C HIS A 114 2.57 14.43 -26.78
N PRO A 115 3.30 15.51 -27.11
CA PRO A 115 3.20 16.81 -26.41
C PRO A 115 1.86 17.55 -26.57
N THR A 116 0.97 17.06 -27.43
CA THR A 116 -0.41 17.54 -27.60
C THR A 116 -1.32 17.11 -26.44
N ILE A 117 -0.95 16.10 -25.65
CA ILE A 117 -1.73 15.60 -24.53
C ILE A 117 -1.02 15.98 -23.23
N LYS A 118 -1.57 16.94 -22.47
CA LYS A 118 -1.07 17.34 -21.14
C LYS A 118 -2.04 16.86 -20.06
N LEU A 119 -1.75 15.75 -19.42
CA LEU A 119 -2.56 15.15 -18.34
C LEU A 119 -1.80 15.08 -17.00
N SER A 120 -0.45 15.01 -17.01
CA SER A 120 0.38 14.65 -15.85
C SER A 120 1.09 15.82 -15.15
N THR A 121 1.29 16.96 -15.84
CA THR A 121 2.05 18.09 -15.27
C THR A 121 1.43 18.69 -14.00
N THR A 122 0.15 18.43 -13.72
CA THR A 122 -0.53 18.89 -12.50
C THR A 122 -0.25 17.96 -11.31
N ILE A 123 -0.16 16.64 -11.53
CA ILE A 123 0.02 15.66 -10.44
C ILE A 123 1.46 15.70 -9.89
N ALA A 124 2.47 15.88 -10.75
CA ALA A 124 3.86 15.97 -10.32
C ALA A 124 4.18 17.27 -9.55
N ALA A 125 3.42 18.35 -9.78
CA ALA A 125 3.57 19.62 -9.08
C ALA A 125 2.84 19.66 -7.73
N GLU A 126 1.81 18.82 -7.55
CA GLU A 126 0.90 18.88 -6.39
C GLU A 126 1.03 17.71 -5.41
N VAL A 127 1.87 16.70 -5.69
CA VAL A 127 2.19 15.65 -4.72
C VAL A 127 3.56 15.97 -4.09
N PRO A 128 3.62 16.83 -3.07
CA PRO A 128 4.81 16.91 -2.24
C PRO A 128 5.08 15.50 -1.70
N GLY A 129 6.34 15.08 -1.64
CA GLY A 129 6.76 13.75 -1.14
C GLY A 129 6.37 13.43 0.32
N SER A 130 5.47 14.20 0.93
CA SER A 130 4.92 14.02 2.28
C SER A 130 3.86 12.93 2.39
N GLY A 131 3.30 12.43 1.28
CA GLY A 131 2.30 11.36 1.30
C GLY A 131 2.83 10.09 1.97
N LEU A 132 4.08 9.70 1.66
CA LEU A 132 4.75 8.55 2.25
C LEU A 132 5.04 8.78 3.75
N ALA A 133 5.51 9.97 4.12
CA ALA A 133 5.74 10.34 5.51
C ALA A 133 4.45 10.30 6.35
N THR A 134 3.33 10.75 5.78
CA THR A 134 2.02 10.73 6.43
C THR A 134 1.54 9.29 6.67
N VAL A 135 1.69 8.42 5.67
CA VAL A 135 1.35 6.99 5.79
C VAL A 135 2.23 6.31 6.83
N ILE A 136 3.56 6.52 6.78
CA ILE A 136 4.50 5.98 7.79
C ILE A 136 4.13 6.46 9.20
N PHE A 137 3.79 7.75 9.35
CA PHE A 137 3.44 8.32 10.65
C PHE A 137 2.23 7.59 11.25
N TRP A 138 1.13 7.45 10.50
CA TRP A 138 -0.07 6.77 10.99
C TRP A 138 0.17 5.29 11.30
N TYR A 139 0.91 4.57 10.46
CA TYR A 139 1.27 3.18 10.75
C TYR A 139 2.15 3.06 12.00
N SER A 140 3.08 4.01 12.20
CA SER A 140 3.94 4.04 13.38
C SER A 140 3.15 4.28 14.66
N VAL A 141 2.13 5.15 14.63
CA VAL A 141 1.22 5.38 15.77
C VAL A 141 0.45 4.10 16.11
N ILE A 142 -0.10 3.43 15.11
CA ILE A 142 -0.88 2.19 15.31
C ILE A 142 0.02 1.07 15.85
N LEU A 143 1.16 0.80 15.19
CA LEU A 143 2.12 -0.22 15.62
C LEU A 143 2.70 0.08 17.00
N GLY A 144 3.01 1.34 17.29
CA GLY A 144 3.49 1.78 18.59
C GLY A 144 2.48 1.49 19.70
N SER A 145 1.20 1.80 19.48
CA SER A 145 0.13 1.54 20.45
C SER A 145 -0.03 0.02 20.73
N LEU A 146 0.04 -0.81 19.70
CA LEU A 146 -0.02 -2.27 19.81
C LEU A 146 1.21 -2.84 20.54
N ALA A 147 2.41 -2.32 20.25
CA ALA A 147 3.62 -2.74 20.91
C ALA A 147 3.59 -2.42 22.42
N ILE A 148 3.16 -1.21 22.78
CA ILE A 148 2.99 -0.81 24.19
C ILE A 148 1.97 -1.72 24.89
N PHE A 149 0.83 -1.97 24.26
CA PHE A 149 -0.21 -2.83 24.83
C PHE A 149 0.28 -4.29 25.00
N SER A 150 0.97 -4.84 24.00
CA SER A 150 1.53 -6.19 24.06
C SER A 150 2.58 -6.33 25.15
N LEU A 151 3.50 -5.36 25.26
CA LEU A 151 4.53 -5.31 26.30
C LEU A 151 3.91 -5.20 27.69
N TRP A 152 2.91 -4.34 27.87
CA TRP A 152 2.20 -4.18 29.14
C TRP A 152 1.50 -5.47 29.56
N SER A 153 0.80 -6.13 28.62
CA SER A 153 0.12 -7.41 28.87
C SER A 153 1.12 -8.52 29.24
N TYR A 154 2.27 -8.58 28.55
CA TYR A 154 3.33 -9.55 28.84
C TYR A 154 3.97 -9.31 30.21
N TYR A 155 4.23 -8.04 30.57
CA TYR A 155 4.80 -7.70 31.87
C TYR A 155 3.87 -8.09 33.02
N ARG A 156 2.56 -7.84 32.87
CA ARG A 156 1.52 -8.28 33.82
C ARG A 156 1.46 -9.80 33.96
N TYR A 157 1.52 -10.54 32.84
CA TYR A 157 1.59 -12.00 32.86
C TYR A 157 2.81 -12.51 33.65
N ARG A 158 3.99 -11.92 33.41
CA ARG A 158 5.22 -12.32 34.10
C ARG A 158 5.17 -12.06 35.60
N GLN A 159 4.60 -10.94 36.04
CA GLN A 159 4.43 -10.65 37.46
C GLN A 159 3.53 -11.67 38.15
N LEU A 160 2.37 -12.00 37.55
CA LEU A 160 1.44 -12.97 38.12
C LEU A 160 2.03 -14.38 38.20
N LYS A 161 2.85 -14.78 37.22
CA LYS A 161 3.56 -16.06 37.23
C LYS A 161 4.61 -16.17 38.35
N ASN A 162 5.23 -15.05 38.76
CA ASN A 162 6.26 -15.06 39.79
C ASN A 162 5.70 -15.05 41.22
N CYS A 163 4.42 -14.74 41.41
CA CYS A 163 3.76 -14.71 42.71
C CYS A 163 3.06 -16.03 43.09
N ASN A 164 3.00 -17.00 42.16
CA ASN A 164 2.30 -18.27 42.30
C ASN A 164 3.32 -19.41 42.21
#